data_AF-C0XTG8-F1
#
_entry.id   AF-C0XTG8-F1
#
_cell.length_a   1.000
_cell.length_b   1.000
_cell.length_c   1.000
_cell.angle_alpha   90.00
_cell.angle_beta   90.00
_cell.angle_gamma   90.00
#
_symmetry.space_group_name_H-M   'P 1'
#
loop_
_entity.id
_entity.type
_entity.pdbx_description
1 polymer ?
#
loop_
_entity_poly.entity_id
_entity_poly.type
_entity_poly.pdbx_seq_one_letter_code
_entity_poly.pdbx_strand_id
1 'polypeptide(L)'
;MLSEPDGFVAAQLNAANPRWNDSVDQRRRRRDHVAAFMAKSHTLLDDFDTTGNYTACIHALKQLEKHYGMTFPFRPHNNPEANSG
;
A
#
# COMPACT_ATOMS: atom_id res chain seq x y z
N MET A 1 -24.82 44.94 17.02
CA MET A 1 -25.02 43.48 17.14
C MET A 1 -23.82 42.83 16.47
N LEU A 2 -22.79 42.49 17.25
CA LEU A 2 -21.65 41.71 16.76
C LEU A 2 -22.04 40.25 17.01
N SER A 3 -22.35 39.50 15.95
CA SER A 3 -22.52 38.05 16.08
C SER A 3 -21.14 37.47 16.37
N GLU A 4 -20.90 37.07 17.62
CA GLU A 4 -19.72 36.29 17.95
C GLU A 4 -19.74 35.01 17.10
N PRO A 5 -18.67 34.69 16.36
CA PRO A 5 -18.59 33.43 15.64
C PRO A 5 -18.24 32.31 16.63
N ASP A 6 -18.98 32.22 17.74
CA ASP A 6 -18.89 31.07 18.66
C ASP A 6 -19.82 29.98 18.12
N GLY A 7 -19.35 29.35 17.06
CA GLY A 7 -19.97 28.18 16.48
C GLY A 7 -18.96 27.05 16.45
N PHE A 8 -19.40 25.83 16.74
CA PHE A 8 -18.59 24.60 16.64
C PHE A 8 -17.78 24.52 15.33
N VAL A 9 -18.28 25.12 14.25
CA VAL A 9 -17.59 25.23 12.96
C VAL A 9 -16.31 26.08 13.05
N ALA A 10 -16.34 27.23 13.73
CA ALA A 10 -15.18 28.08 13.94
C ALA A 10 -14.10 27.39 14.78
N ALA A 11 -14.52 26.62 15.80
CA ALA A 11 -13.61 25.80 16.62
C ALA A 11 -12.91 24.69 15.81
N GLN A 12 -13.57 24.11 14.80
CA GLN A 12 -12.93 23.12 13.91
C GLN A 12 -12.01 23.74 12.86
N LEU A 13 -12.33 24.93 12.36
CA LEU A 13 -11.51 25.62 11.35
C LEU A 13 -10.20 26.17 11.95
N ASN A 14 -10.20 26.52 13.23
CA ASN A 14 -9.02 27.02 13.95
C ASN A 14 -8.19 25.92 14.65
N ALA A 15 -8.58 24.65 14.51
CA ALA A 15 -7.79 23.54 15.01
C ALA A 15 -6.55 23.38 14.12
N ALA A 16 -5.36 23.54 14.70
CA ALA A 16 -4.07 23.46 13.98
C ALA A 16 -3.86 22.15 13.20
N ASN A 17 -4.65 21.10 13.50
CA ASN A 17 -4.69 19.87 12.71
C ASN A 17 -6.09 19.22 12.81
N PRO A 18 -7.06 19.61 11.96
CA PRO A 18 -8.42 19.12 12.09
C PRO A 18 -8.50 17.63 11.72
N ARG A 19 -9.36 16.88 12.43
CA ARG A 19 -9.46 15.41 12.33
C ARG A 19 -9.75 14.88 10.91
N TRP A 20 -10.44 15.66 10.09
CA TRP A 20 -10.71 15.31 8.69
C TRP A 20 -9.45 15.37 7.82
N ASN A 21 -8.52 16.29 8.10
CA ASN A 21 -7.24 16.40 7.39
C ASN A 21 -6.31 15.25 7.75
N ASP A 22 -6.23 14.91 9.04
CA ASP A 22 -5.53 13.71 9.53
C ASP A 22 -6.11 12.43 8.89
N SER A 23 -7.44 12.32 8.76
CA SER A 23 -8.07 11.18 8.08
C SER A 23 -7.79 11.10 6.58
N VAL A 24 -7.65 12.25 5.89
CA VAL A 24 -7.31 12.30 4.46
C VAL A 24 -5.83 11.97 4.23
N ASP A 25 -4.93 12.55 5.02
CA ASP A 25 -3.50 12.26 4.98
C ASP A 25 -3.24 10.78 5.30
N GLN A 26 -3.87 10.22 6.34
CA GLN A 26 -3.77 8.78 6.64
C GLN A 26 -4.26 7.90 5.47
N ARG A 27 -5.36 8.29 4.81
CA ARG A 27 -5.83 7.58 3.60
C ARG A 27 -4.86 7.71 2.43
N ARG A 28 -4.16 8.84 2.30
CA ARG A 28 -3.12 9.04 1.28
C ARG A 28 -1.91 8.16 1.58
N ARG A 29 -1.41 8.18 2.82
CA ARG A 29 -0.29 7.32 3.26
C ARG A 29 -0.59 5.84 3.08
N ARG A 30 -1.81 5.39 3.42
CA ARG A 30 -2.23 3.99 3.18
C ARG A 30 -2.24 3.65 1.69
N ARG A 31 -2.77 4.54 0.84
CA ARG A 31 -2.79 4.33 -0.62
C ARG A 31 -1.39 4.30 -1.22
N ASP A 32 -0.53 5.23 -0.79
CA ASP A 32 0.88 5.28 -1.21
C ASP A 32 1.61 4.00 -0.81
N HIS A 33 1.40 3.53 0.42
CA HIS A 33 1.99 2.30 0.93
C HIS A 33 1.56 1.06 0.11
N VAL A 34 0.27 0.95 -0.24
CA VAL A 34 -0.25 -0.11 -1.13
C VAL A 34 0.32 0.02 -2.54
N ALA A 35 0.35 1.24 -3.09
CA ALA A 35 0.86 1.48 -4.44
C ALA A 35 2.34 1.11 -4.56
N ALA A 36 3.15 1.49 -3.57
CA ALA A 36 4.57 1.13 -3.51
C ALA A 36 4.79 -0.38 -3.42
N PHE A 37 3.97 -1.09 -2.61
CA PHE A 37 3.98 -2.55 -2.54
C PHE A 37 3.66 -3.22 -3.88
N MET A 38 2.61 -2.74 -4.57
CA MET A 38 2.18 -3.27 -5.85
C MET A 38 3.23 -3.02 -6.95
N ALA A 39 3.79 -1.81 -7.01
CA ALA A 39 4.84 -1.47 -7.97
C ALA A 39 6.07 -2.38 -7.81
N LYS A 40 6.56 -2.57 -6.57
CA LYS A 40 7.70 -3.44 -6.30
C LYS A 40 7.41 -4.91 -6.62
N SER A 41 6.21 -5.40 -6.29
CA SER A 41 5.79 -6.76 -6.62
C SER A 41 5.76 -6.98 -8.15
N HIS A 42 5.29 -6.00 -8.92
CA HIS A 42 5.32 -6.08 -10.39
C HIS A 42 6.74 -6.04 -10.95
N THR A 43 7.64 -5.20 -10.43
CA THR A 43 9.05 -5.20 -10.83
C THR A 43 9.72 -6.56 -10.60
N LEU A 44 9.39 -7.23 -9.49
CA LEU A 44 9.89 -8.58 -9.20
C LEU A 44 9.38 -9.62 -10.19
N LEU A 45 8.11 -9.52 -10.60
CA LEU A 45 7.55 -10.41 -11.62
C LEU A 45 8.15 -10.17 -13.00
N ASP A 46 8.47 -8.92 -13.35
CA ASP A 46 9.11 -8.55 -14.62
C ASP A 46 10.57 -9.08 -14.67
N ASP A 47 11.29 -8.98 -13.56
CA ASP A 47 12.62 -9.59 -13.41
C ASP A 47 12.56 -11.12 -13.50
N PHE A 48 11.52 -11.73 -12.94
CA PHE A 48 11.27 -13.17 -13.08
C PHE A 48 10.97 -13.58 -14.53
N ASP A 49 10.16 -12.81 -15.26
CA ASP A 49 9.89 -13.08 -16.68
C ASP A 49 11.18 -13.05 -17.51
N THR A 50 12.09 -12.14 -17.17
CA THR A 50 13.39 -11.99 -17.83
C THR A 50 14.39 -13.09 -17.45
N THR A 51 14.49 -13.44 -16.17
CA THR A 51 15.56 -14.32 -15.65
C THR A 51 15.13 -15.78 -15.49
N GLY A 52 13.82 -16.05 -15.40
CA GLY A 52 13.26 -17.37 -15.11
C GLY A 52 13.49 -17.87 -13.68
N ASN A 53 14.02 -17.03 -12.77
CA ASN A 53 14.43 -17.45 -11.42
C ASN A 53 13.28 -17.42 -10.41
N TYR A 54 12.46 -18.49 -10.40
CA TYR A 54 11.26 -18.58 -9.54
C TYR A 54 11.61 -18.47 -8.05
N THR A 55 12.63 -19.18 -7.59
CA THR A 55 13.06 -19.21 -6.19
C THR A 55 13.46 -17.82 -5.68
N ALA A 56 14.21 -17.07 -6.49
CA ALA A 56 14.64 -15.71 -6.14
C ALA A 56 13.45 -14.75 -6.07
N CYS A 57 12.55 -14.82 -7.07
CA CYS A 57 11.34 -14.00 -7.11
C CYS A 57 10.43 -14.25 -5.90
N ILE A 58 10.14 -15.52 -5.56
CA ILE A 58 9.28 -15.84 -4.42
C ILE A 58 9.93 -15.46 -3.09
N HIS A 59 11.25 -15.65 -2.94
CA HIS A 59 11.95 -15.23 -1.73
C HIS A 59 11.86 -13.71 -1.54
N ALA A 60 12.13 -12.93 -2.59
CA ALA A 60 12.01 -11.48 -2.55
C ALA A 60 10.57 -11.01 -2.33
N LEU A 61 9.58 -11.66 -2.96
CA LEU A 61 8.16 -11.37 -2.75
C LEU A 61 7.75 -11.63 -1.30
N LYS A 62 8.15 -12.75 -0.69
CA LYS A 62 7.88 -13.05 0.73
C LYS A 62 8.47 -11.99 1.68
N GLN A 63 9.68 -11.52 1.39
CA GLN A 63 10.30 -10.45 2.19
C GLN A 63 9.53 -9.13 2.05
N LEU A 64 9.07 -8.82 0.84
CA LEU A 64 8.25 -7.65 0.56
C LEU A 64 6.89 -7.74 1.27
N GLU A 65 6.24 -8.90 1.24
CA GLU A 65 4.99 -9.18 1.96
C GLU A 65 5.16 -8.97 3.47
N LYS A 66 6.25 -9.48 4.05
CA LYS A 66 6.56 -9.30 5.48
C LYS A 66 6.83 -7.83 5.83
N HIS A 67 7.53 -7.10 4.96
CA HIS A 67 7.87 -5.69 5.20
C HIS A 67 6.64 -4.78 5.16
N TYR A 68 5.72 -5.03 4.23
CA TYR A 68 4.51 -4.22 4.07
C TYR A 68 3.31 -4.75 4.87
N GLY A 69 3.42 -5.95 5.47
CA GLY A 69 2.30 -6.61 6.15
C GLY A 69 1.14 -6.92 5.21
N MET A 70 1.43 -7.07 3.91
CA MET A 70 0.45 -7.28 2.84
C MET A 70 0.75 -8.61 2.14
N THR A 71 -0.26 -9.20 1.51
CA THR A 71 -0.11 -10.41 0.72
C THR A 71 -0.38 -10.09 -0.73
N PHE A 72 0.52 -10.51 -1.61
CA PHE A 72 0.37 -10.29 -3.04
C PHE A 72 -0.58 -11.37 -3.62
N PRO A 73 -1.70 -10.99 -4.25
CA PRO A 73 -2.75 -11.94 -4.66
C PRO A 73 -2.39 -12.76 -5.91
N PHE A 74 -1.40 -12.33 -6.69
CA PHE A 74 -0.96 -13.04 -7.88
C PHE A 74 0.30 -13.85 -7.57
N ARG A 75 0.24 -15.17 -7.76
CA ARG A 75 1.43 -16.03 -7.67
C ARG A 75 1.88 -16.38 -9.11
N PRO A 76 3.18 -16.31 -9.43
CA PRO A 76 3.66 -16.69 -10.76
C PRO A 76 3.29 -18.15 -11.05
N HIS A 77 2.69 -18.39 -12.23
CA HIS A 77 2.13 -19.68 -12.66
C HIS A 77 3.20 -20.76 -12.87
N ASN A 78 4.46 -20.36 -13.04
CA ASN A 78 5.63 -21.23 -13.19
C ASN A 78 6.07 -21.83 -11.85
N ASN A 79 5.13 -22.20 -10.99
CA ASN A 79 5.42 -23.04 -9.84
C ASN A 79 5.77 -24.44 -10.39
N PRO A 80 7.00 -24.95 -10.22
CA PRO A 80 7.37 -26.29 -10.69
C PRO A 80 6.49 -27.40 -10.07
N GLU A 81 5.77 -27.10 -8.99
CA GLU A 81 4.87 -28.01 -8.29
C GLU A 81 3.40 -27.96 -8.79
N ALA A 82 3.02 -26.97 -9.62
CA ALA A 82 1.65 -26.80 -10.10
C ALA A 82 1.35 -27.58 -11.41
N ASN A 83 2.36 -28.08 -12.12
CA ASN A 83 2.23 -28.85 -13.36
C ASN A 83 2.28 -30.38 -13.14
N SER A 84 2.01 -30.86 -11.92
CA SER A 84 1.93 -32.30 -11.59
C SER A 84 0.49 -32.76 -11.28
N GLY A 85 -0.50 -32.24 -12.01
CA GLY A 85 -1.92 -32.63 -11.90
C GLY A 85 -2.51 -32.96 -13.26
#